data_AF-A0A7W0P2G9-F1
#
_entry.id   AF-A0A7W0P2G9-F1
#
_cell.length_a   1.000
_cell.length_b   1.000
_cell.length_c   1.000
_cell.angle_alpha   90.00
_cell.angle_beta   90.00
_cell.angle_gamma   90.00
#
_symmetry.space_group_name_H-M   'P 1'
#
loop_
_entity.id
_entity.type
_entity.pdbx_description
1 polymer ?
#
loop_
_entity_poly.entity_id
_entity_poly.type
_entity_poly.pdbx_seq_one_letter_code
_entity_poly.pdbx_strand_id
1 'polypeptide(L)'
;MPVSWLRDFVPIEMDVEALADRIDARGIKVEGIERPWAGLEGVVVARVLEVRDHPNSDKLCLATVDAGEGPVQVVVGIRNMSTGDLVPWAKPGSRVPVLDEPLGAKALRGEMSNGMLCSPRELGISHEHETGILILPDELPRGADLKSALGLDDAVLDIEVEPNRPDFLSVYGVARETSSILGVPLAEPDTSIEEDPERADEVATVELRAPDGCPFYLARVLRGASTGSTPLRAQARLTAAGMRTVAPIVDATNYAMLE
;
A
#
# COMPACT_ATOMS: atom_id res chain seq x y z
N MET A 1 3.36 -5.81 11.84
CA MET A 1 3.58 -4.33 11.93
C MET A 1 4.69 -3.89 10.97
N PRO A 2 4.39 -3.04 9.97
CA PRO A 2 5.39 -2.53 9.03
C PRO A 2 6.41 -1.59 9.71
N VAL A 3 7.71 -1.83 9.53
CA VAL A 3 8.78 -1.05 10.20
C VAL A 3 8.85 0.37 9.64
N SER A 4 8.56 0.59 8.36
CA SER A 4 8.45 1.93 7.79
C SER A 4 7.37 2.77 8.45
N TRP A 5 6.29 2.15 8.94
CA TRP A 5 5.23 2.86 9.65
C TRP A 5 5.65 3.20 11.07
N LEU A 6 6.30 2.27 11.76
CA LEU A 6 6.93 2.54 13.05
C LEU A 6 7.94 3.71 12.97
N ARG A 7 8.69 3.79 11.87
CA ARG A 7 9.68 4.85 11.61
C ARG A 7 9.08 6.25 11.41
N ASP A 8 7.81 6.36 11.07
CA ASP A 8 7.14 7.68 11.03
C ASP A 8 7.04 8.29 12.44
N PHE A 9 7.01 7.45 13.48
CA PHE A 9 6.88 7.87 14.88
C PHE A 9 8.20 7.86 15.65
N VAL A 10 9.13 6.98 15.28
CA VAL A 10 10.39 6.75 16.01
C VAL A 10 11.58 6.77 15.05
N PRO A 11 12.61 7.62 15.26
CA PRO A 11 13.79 7.64 14.40
C PRO A 11 14.66 6.40 14.63
N ILE A 12 14.39 5.33 13.90
CA ILE A 12 15.10 4.05 13.99
C ILE A 12 16.21 4.00 12.94
N GLU A 13 17.46 4.08 13.40
CA GLU A 13 18.66 4.06 12.55
C GLU A 13 19.30 2.66 12.40
N MET A 14 18.89 1.70 13.22
CA MET A 14 19.41 0.33 13.17
C MET A 14 18.70 -0.54 12.11
N ASP A 15 19.35 -1.65 11.76
CA ASP A 15 18.72 -2.68 10.93
C ASP A 15 17.53 -3.35 11.65
N VAL A 16 16.69 -4.03 10.87
CA VAL A 16 15.41 -4.55 11.34
C VAL A 16 15.62 -5.71 12.32
N GLU A 17 16.60 -6.55 12.07
CA GLU A 17 16.97 -7.66 12.93
C GLU A 17 17.41 -7.17 14.32
N ALA A 18 18.30 -6.18 14.39
CA ALA A 18 18.75 -5.58 15.64
C ALA A 18 17.63 -4.84 16.37
N LEU A 19 16.71 -4.20 15.64
CA LEU A 19 15.51 -3.60 16.22
C LEU A 19 14.65 -4.67 16.88
N ALA A 20 14.34 -5.76 16.16
CA ALA A 20 13.52 -6.86 16.64
C ALA A 20 14.08 -7.48 17.92
N ASP A 21 15.37 -7.84 17.91
CA ASP A 21 16.06 -8.40 19.08
C ASP A 21 15.99 -7.44 20.29
N ARG A 22 16.15 -6.14 20.04
CA ARG A 22 16.20 -5.13 21.11
C ARG A 22 14.83 -4.88 21.75
N ILE A 23 13.77 -4.85 20.96
CA ILE A 23 12.41 -4.65 21.49
C ILE A 23 11.85 -5.93 22.12
N ASP A 24 12.20 -7.11 21.60
CA ASP A 24 11.84 -8.41 22.18
C ASP A 24 12.42 -8.59 23.57
N ALA A 25 13.71 -8.28 23.74
CA ALA A 25 14.40 -8.31 25.03
C ALA A 25 13.77 -7.38 26.09
N ARG A 26 12.85 -6.49 25.69
CA ARG A 26 12.17 -5.52 26.54
C ARG A 26 10.66 -5.71 26.61
N GLY A 27 10.13 -6.80 26.05
CA GLY A 27 8.75 -7.23 26.24
C GLY A 27 7.82 -7.00 25.06
N ILE A 28 8.31 -6.47 23.93
CA ILE A 28 7.55 -6.48 22.66
C ILE A 28 7.89 -7.78 21.93
N LYS A 29 7.11 -8.84 22.17
CA LYS A 29 7.41 -10.19 21.67
C LYS A 29 7.41 -10.24 20.14
N VAL A 30 8.57 -10.44 19.52
CA VAL A 30 8.67 -10.55 18.06
C VAL A 30 8.76 -12.02 17.67
N GLU A 31 7.72 -12.54 17.00
CA GLU A 31 7.67 -13.94 16.55
C GLU A 31 8.40 -14.14 15.22
N GLY A 32 8.45 -13.10 14.39
CA GLY A 32 9.00 -13.20 13.05
C GLY A 32 9.24 -11.85 12.38
N ILE A 33 10.02 -11.91 11.30
CA ILE A 33 10.26 -10.78 10.40
C ILE A 33 9.91 -11.24 8.99
N GLU A 34 8.85 -10.66 8.43
CA GLU A 34 8.40 -10.93 7.08
C GLU A 34 8.83 -9.82 6.11
N ARG A 35 8.96 -10.16 4.83
CA ARG A 35 9.26 -9.22 3.75
C ARG A 35 8.29 -9.47 2.60
N PRO A 36 7.07 -8.91 2.64
CA PRO A 36 5.97 -9.29 1.75
C PRO A 36 6.29 -9.16 0.26
N TRP A 37 7.16 -8.21 -0.09
CA TRP A 37 7.56 -7.94 -1.47
C TRP A 37 8.96 -8.45 -1.81
N ALA A 38 9.54 -9.36 -1.04
CA ALA A 38 10.86 -9.94 -1.36
C ALA A 38 10.91 -10.56 -2.77
N GLY A 39 9.80 -11.09 -3.27
CA GLY A 39 9.68 -11.65 -4.62
C GLY A 39 9.34 -10.65 -5.74
N LEU A 40 9.24 -9.35 -5.44
CA LEU A 40 9.00 -8.31 -6.44
C LEU A 40 10.36 -7.82 -6.99
N GLU A 41 10.71 -8.24 -8.21
CA GLU A 41 12.01 -7.96 -8.82
C GLU A 41 11.87 -7.62 -10.31
N GLY A 42 12.62 -6.62 -10.80
CA GLY A 42 12.69 -6.28 -12.22
C GLY A 42 11.49 -5.47 -12.75
N VAL A 43 10.57 -5.08 -11.89
CA VAL A 43 9.44 -4.22 -12.25
C VAL A 43 9.86 -2.76 -12.18
N VAL A 44 9.65 -2.03 -13.27
CA VAL A 44 10.08 -0.63 -13.40
C VAL A 44 8.91 0.30 -13.71
N VAL A 45 9.10 1.59 -13.43
CA VAL A 45 8.18 2.64 -13.84
C VAL A 45 8.33 2.90 -15.35
N ALA A 46 7.27 2.73 -16.12
CA ALA A 46 7.25 2.97 -17.57
C ALA A 46 6.17 3.99 -17.92
N ARG A 47 6.39 4.73 -19.01
CA ARG A 47 5.39 5.67 -19.55
C ARG A 47 4.64 5.04 -20.71
N VAL A 48 3.32 5.18 -20.71
CA VAL A 48 2.47 4.79 -21.85
C VAL A 48 2.62 5.81 -22.97
N LEU A 49 3.11 5.36 -24.12
CA LEU A 49 3.29 6.17 -25.32
C LEU A 49 2.10 6.09 -26.27
N GLU A 50 1.43 4.94 -26.32
CA GLU A 50 0.27 4.71 -27.19
C GLU A 50 -0.56 3.55 -26.64
N VAL A 51 -1.89 3.62 -26.83
CA VAL A 51 -2.81 2.52 -26.59
C VAL A 51 -3.69 2.33 -27.83
N ARG A 52 -3.69 1.13 -28.40
CA ARG A 52 -4.47 0.79 -29.61
C ARG A 52 -5.19 -0.55 -29.47
N ASP A 53 -6.19 -0.78 -30.30
CA ASP A 53 -6.97 -2.02 -30.27
C ASP A 53 -6.14 -3.21 -30.75
N HIS A 54 -6.39 -4.37 -30.14
CA HIS A 54 -5.71 -5.59 -30.57
C HIS A 54 -6.35 -6.11 -31.87
N PRO A 55 -5.59 -6.34 -32.95
CA PRO A 55 -6.14 -6.66 -34.28
C PRO A 55 -6.94 -7.98 -34.30
N ASN A 56 -6.57 -8.92 -33.44
CA ASN A 56 -7.19 -10.25 -33.34
C ASN A 56 -8.01 -10.48 -32.05
N SER A 57 -8.42 -9.43 -31.32
CA SER A 57 -9.19 -9.60 -30.08
C SER A 57 -9.95 -8.36 -29.61
N ASP A 58 -11.25 -8.49 -29.38
CA ASP A 58 -12.09 -7.39 -28.87
C ASP A 58 -11.92 -7.14 -27.35
N LYS A 59 -11.25 -8.06 -26.65
CA LYS A 59 -11.01 -7.99 -25.19
C LYS A 59 -9.60 -7.54 -24.80
N LEU A 60 -8.70 -7.39 -25.77
CA LEU A 60 -7.30 -7.03 -25.50
C LEU A 60 -6.99 -5.70 -26.16
N CYS A 61 -6.00 -5.01 -25.63
CA CYS A 61 -5.38 -3.86 -26.28
C CYS A 61 -3.86 -4.03 -26.35
N LEU A 62 -3.24 -3.25 -27.22
CA LEU A 62 -1.79 -3.13 -27.32
C LEU A 62 -1.40 -1.79 -26.70
N ALA A 63 -0.51 -1.83 -25.71
CA ALA A 63 0.11 -0.66 -25.15
C ALA A 63 1.57 -0.60 -25.60
N THR A 64 2.01 0.55 -26.09
CA THR A 64 3.43 0.84 -26.30
C THR A 64 3.92 1.61 -25.09
N VAL A 65 4.91 1.08 -24.37
CA VAL A 65 5.46 1.68 -23.15
C VAL A 65 6.96 1.90 -23.28
N ASP A 66 7.51 2.86 -22.53
CA ASP A 66 8.94 3.13 -22.51
C ASP A 66 9.44 3.53 -21.11
N ALA A 67 10.42 2.79 -20.62
CA ALA A 67 11.10 3.00 -19.34
C ALA A 67 12.45 3.72 -19.46
N GLY A 68 12.75 4.33 -20.62
CA GLY A 68 14.02 5.01 -20.92
C GLY A 68 14.97 4.21 -21.81
N GLU A 69 14.57 3.01 -22.23
CA GLU A 69 15.36 2.09 -23.07
C GLU A 69 14.82 1.99 -24.50
N GLY A 70 13.70 2.67 -24.79
CA GLY A 70 13.01 2.64 -26.07
C GLY A 70 11.61 2.03 -25.97
N PRO A 71 10.77 2.26 -27.00
CA PRO A 71 9.39 1.81 -27.01
C PRO A 71 9.28 0.29 -27.12
N VAL A 72 8.42 -0.30 -26.28
CA VAL A 72 8.16 -1.73 -26.22
C VAL A 72 6.65 -2.00 -26.24
N GLN A 73 6.22 -2.98 -27.03
CA GLN A 73 4.82 -3.41 -27.07
C GLN A 73 4.51 -4.44 -25.98
N VAL A 74 3.40 -4.22 -25.28
CA VAL A 74 2.81 -5.11 -24.28
C VAL A 74 1.33 -5.33 -24.61
N VAL A 75 0.88 -6.58 -24.54
CA VAL A 75 -0.54 -6.93 -24.70
C VAL A 75 -1.23 -6.83 -23.34
N VAL A 76 -2.34 -6.11 -23.26
CA VAL A 76 -3.00 -5.78 -21.99
C VAL A 76 -4.47 -6.13 -22.05
N GLY A 77 -4.97 -6.77 -20.98
CA GLY A 77 -6.36 -7.25 -20.90
C GLY A 77 -7.38 -6.25 -20.37
N ILE A 78 -6.93 -5.17 -19.73
CA ILE A 78 -7.79 -4.12 -19.18
C ILE A 78 -7.32 -2.77 -19.72
N ARG A 79 -8.26 -1.96 -20.21
CA ARG A 79 -7.98 -0.64 -20.76
C ARG A 79 -8.46 0.45 -19.80
N ASN A 80 -7.66 0.71 -18.77
CA ASN A 80 -7.86 1.83 -17.85
C ASN A 80 -6.70 2.85 -17.88
N MET A 81 -5.74 2.66 -18.78
CA MET A 81 -4.59 3.54 -18.99
C MET A 81 -4.74 4.36 -20.28
N SER A 82 -4.14 5.54 -20.28
CA SER A 82 -4.12 6.51 -21.37
C SER A 82 -2.68 6.86 -21.77
N THR A 83 -2.52 7.45 -22.96
CA THR A 83 -1.22 7.98 -23.37
C THR A 83 -0.76 9.07 -22.40
N GLY A 84 0.47 8.96 -21.91
CA GLY A 84 1.03 9.87 -20.92
C GLY A 84 1.19 9.25 -19.55
N ASP A 85 0.32 8.31 -19.17
CA ASP A 85 0.27 7.69 -17.84
C ASP A 85 1.58 6.97 -17.50
N LEU A 86 1.94 7.02 -16.21
CA LEU A 86 2.97 6.15 -15.64
C LEU A 86 2.35 4.85 -15.13
N VAL A 87 2.97 3.72 -15.47
CA VAL A 87 2.49 2.38 -15.14
C VAL A 87 3.66 1.47 -14.73
N PRO A 88 3.42 0.48 -13.86
CA PRO A 88 4.42 -0.53 -13.54
C PRO A 88 4.54 -1.52 -14.70
N TRP A 89 5.73 -1.63 -15.27
CA TRP A 89 6.04 -2.60 -16.31
C TRP A 89 7.00 -3.66 -15.77
N ALA A 90 6.52 -4.89 -15.71
CA ALA A 90 7.33 -6.05 -15.40
C ALA A 90 7.90 -6.62 -16.71
N LYS A 91 9.20 -6.37 -16.92
CA LYS A 91 9.96 -6.80 -18.10
C LYS A 91 10.09 -8.33 -18.15
N PRO A 92 10.37 -8.94 -19.31
CA PRO A 92 10.80 -10.33 -19.36
C PRO A 92 11.98 -10.57 -18.40
N GLY A 93 11.90 -11.62 -17.59
CA GLY A 93 12.82 -11.95 -16.50
C GLY A 93 12.37 -11.45 -15.12
N SER A 94 11.40 -10.52 -15.05
CA SER A 94 10.90 -9.98 -13.77
C SER A 94 10.10 -11.01 -12.97
N ARG A 95 10.09 -10.84 -11.66
CA ARG A 95 9.25 -11.60 -10.72
C ARG A 95 8.23 -10.67 -10.08
N VAL A 96 7.01 -11.16 -9.93
CA VAL A 96 5.92 -10.47 -9.23
C VAL A 96 5.36 -11.42 -8.17
N PRO A 97 4.95 -10.94 -6.98
CA PRO A 97 4.59 -11.80 -5.84
C PRO A 97 3.50 -12.85 -6.12
N VAL A 98 2.59 -12.58 -7.05
CA VAL A 98 1.46 -13.50 -7.34
C VAL A 98 1.79 -14.62 -8.33
N LEU A 99 2.98 -14.59 -8.96
CA LEU A 99 3.40 -15.58 -9.96
C LEU A 99 4.59 -16.40 -9.45
N ASP A 100 4.49 -17.72 -9.56
CA ASP A 100 5.57 -18.64 -9.14
C ASP A 100 6.79 -18.57 -10.10
N GLU A 101 6.54 -18.32 -11.37
CA GLU A 101 7.56 -18.28 -12.42
C GLU A 101 7.85 -16.84 -12.90
N PRO A 102 9.10 -16.52 -13.27
CA PRO A 102 9.44 -15.25 -13.89
C PRO A 102 8.65 -14.99 -15.18
N LEU A 103 8.40 -13.71 -15.45
CA LEU A 103 7.72 -13.26 -16.66
C LEU A 103 8.58 -13.54 -17.91
N GLY A 104 7.93 -13.93 -18.99
CA GLY A 104 8.56 -14.14 -20.29
C GLY A 104 7.91 -13.29 -21.38
N ALA A 105 8.64 -13.10 -22.49
CA ALA A 105 8.04 -12.61 -23.72
C ALA A 105 7.23 -13.73 -24.38
N LYS A 106 5.99 -13.45 -24.75
CA LYS A 106 5.11 -14.45 -25.40
C LYS A 106 4.19 -13.83 -26.43
N ALA A 107 3.89 -14.59 -27.48
CA ALA A 107 2.87 -14.21 -28.43
C ALA A 107 1.48 -14.50 -27.85
N LEU A 108 0.63 -13.48 -27.80
CA LEU A 108 -0.77 -13.57 -27.39
C LEU A 108 -1.63 -13.20 -28.58
N ARG A 109 -2.41 -14.15 -29.09
CA ARG A 109 -3.29 -13.96 -30.25
C ARG A 109 -2.59 -13.34 -31.47
N GLY A 110 -1.35 -13.74 -31.71
CA GLY A 110 -0.54 -13.32 -32.86
C GLY A 110 0.32 -12.07 -32.63
N GLU A 111 0.12 -11.34 -31.53
CA GLU A 111 0.91 -10.17 -31.17
C GLU A 111 1.93 -10.50 -30.07
N MET A 112 3.15 -9.99 -30.20
CA MET A 112 4.18 -10.19 -29.17
C MET A 112 3.90 -9.30 -27.95
N SER A 113 3.90 -9.90 -26.76
CA SER A 113 3.87 -9.18 -25.48
C SER A 113 5.22 -9.31 -24.79
N ASN A 114 5.91 -8.18 -24.62
CA ASN A 114 7.23 -8.11 -24.00
C ASN A 114 7.11 -7.80 -22.50
N GLY A 115 6.56 -8.75 -21.75
CA GLY A 115 6.27 -8.60 -20.33
C GLY A 115 4.80 -8.28 -20.05
N MET A 116 4.55 -7.59 -18.94
CA MET A 116 3.21 -7.35 -18.40
C MET A 116 3.14 -5.97 -17.72
N LEU A 117 2.03 -5.25 -17.92
CA LEU A 117 1.70 -4.10 -17.08
C LEU A 117 0.95 -4.60 -15.85
N CYS A 118 1.33 -4.13 -14.67
CA CYS A 118 0.87 -4.74 -13.42
C CYS A 118 -0.29 -3.97 -12.78
N SER A 119 -1.22 -4.74 -12.25
CA SER A 119 -2.23 -4.31 -11.28
C SER A 119 -1.66 -4.24 -9.86
N PRO A 120 -2.27 -3.48 -8.93
CA PRO A 120 -1.95 -3.54 -7.50
C PRO A 120 -1.96 -4.95 -6.94
N ARG A 121 -2.87 -5.80 -7.43
CA ARG A 121 -2.95 -7.21 -7.04
C ARG A 121 -1.74 -8.00 -7.45
N GLU A 122 -1.32 -7.88 -8.71
CA GLU A 122 -0.14 -8.60 -9.20
C GLU A 122 1.13 -8.19 -8.47
N LEU A 123 1.20 -6.93 -8.03
CA LEU A 123 2.28 -6.39 -7.23
C LEU A 123 2.21 -6.76 -5.74
N GLY A 124 1.13 -7.40 -5.28
CA GLY A 124 0.92 -7.71 -3.87
C GLY A 124 0.68 -6.47 -3.00
N ILE A 125 0.19 -5.37 -3.57
CA ILE A 125 -0.12 -4.12 -2.85
C ILE A 125 -1.59 -4.09 -2.37
N SER A 126 -2.47 -4.77 -3.08
CA SER A 126 -3.90 -4.88 -2.74
C SER A 126 -4.42 -6.26 -3.10
N HIS A 127 -5.51 -6.68 -2.45
CA HIS A 127 -6.19 -7.94 -2.78
C HIS A 127 -7.41 -7.73 -3.67
N GLU A 128 -7.69 -6.50 -4.10
CA GLU A 128 -8.86 -6.20 -4.93
C GLU A 128 -8.73 -6.83 -6.32
N HIS A 129 -9.75 -7.61 -6.69
CA HIS A 129 -9.77 -8.40 -7.91
C HIS A 129 -9.95 -7.58 -9.20
N GLU A 130 -10.51 -6.37 -9.10
CA GLU A 130 -10.89 -5.52 -10.26
C GLU A 130 -10.08 -4.22 -10.34
N THR A 131 -8.78 -4.27 -10.03
CA THR A 131 -7.98 -3.04 -9.89
C THR A 131 -7.44 -2.44 -11.19
N GLY A 132 -7.63 -3.10 -12.34
CA GLY A 132 -7.04 -2.65 -13.61
C GLY A 132 -5.52 -2.52 -13.54
N ILE A 133 -4.92 -1.86 -14.52
CA ILE A 133 -3.49 -1.50 -14.45
C ILE A 133 -3.30 -0.39 -13.41
N LEU A 134 -2.30 -0.51 -12.55
CA LEU A 134 -1.98 0.55 -11.59
C LEU A 134 -1.48 1.78 -12.35
N ILE A 135 -2.21 2.89 -12.21
CA ILE A 135 -1.74 4.20 -12.67
C ILE A 135 -0.95 4.83 -11.53
N LEU A 136 0.31 5.13 -11.82
CA LEU A 136 1.26 5.69 -10.86
C LEU A 136 1.16 7.23 -10.84
N PRO A 137 1.55 7.87 -9.73
CA PRO A 137 1.73 9.33 -9.68
C PRO A 137 2.73 9.79 -10.75
N ASP A 138 2.44 10.93 -11.40
CA ASP A 138 3.21 11.45 -12.54
C ASP A 138 4.65 11.88 -12.19
N GLU A 139 4.98 11.94 -10.90
CA GLU A 139 6.28 12.39 -10.40
C GLU A 139 7.36 11.30 -10.39
N LEU A 140 6.99 10.03 -10.60
CA LEU A 140 7.94 8.93 -10.51
C LEU A 140 8.92 8.90 -11.70
N PRO A 141 10.25 8.74 -11.48
CA PRO A 141 11.20 8.69 -12.57
C PRO A 141 10.99 7.46 -13.45
N ARG A 142 10.95 7.67 -14.77
CA ARG A 142 10.91 6.57 -15.74
C ARG A 142 12.16 5.70 -15.61
N GLY A 143 11.98 4.38 -15.62
CA GLY A 143 13.04 3.40 -15.43
C GLY A 143 13.42 3.16 -13.96
N ALA A 144 12.84 3.91 -13.01
CA ALA A 144 13.05 3.63 -11.60
C ALA A 144 12.53 2.22 -11.24
N ASP A 145 13.26 1.55 -10.34
CA ASP A 145 12.77 0.34 -9.71
C ASP A 145 11.49 0.64 -8.94
N LEU A 146 10.42 -0.10 -9.24
CA LEU A 146 9.09 0.16 -8.68
C LEU A 146 9.06 -0.09 -7.18
N LYS A 147 9.76 -1.12 -6.71
CA LYS A 147 9.76 -1.52 -5.31
C LYS A 147 10.35 -0.41 -4.45
N SER A 148 11.49 0.14 -4.85
CA SER A 148 12.10 1.29 -4.19
C SER A 148 11.28 2.58 -4.38
N ALA A 149 10.73 2.82 -5.58
CA ALA A 149 9.93 4.02 -5.87
C ALA A 149 8.66 4.13 -5.01
N LEU A 150 8.07 2.99 -4.65
CA LEU A 150 6.87 2.91 -3.83
C LEU A 150 7.15 2.58 -2.35
N GLY A 151 8.41 2.39 -1.96
CA GLY A 151 8.79 2.03 -0.59
C GLY A 151 8.34 0.63 -0.17
N LEU A 152 8.24 -0.31 -1.11
CA LEU A 152 7.80 -1.70 -0.89
C LEU A 152 8.95 -2.61 -0.41
N ASP A 153 10.07 -2.04 0.03
CA ASP A 153 11.18 -2.79 0.64
C ASP A 153 11.00 -3.03 2.14
N ASP A 154 9.81 -2.74 2.67
CA ASP A 154 9.57 -2.76 4.10
C ASP A 154 9.59 -4.18 4.69
N ALA A 155 10.09 -4.25 5.91
CA ALA A 155 9.99 -5.44 6.74
C ALA A 155 8.77 -5.31 7.66
N VAL A 156 8.15 -6.44 7.96
CA VAL A 156 6.99 -6.53 8.85
C VAL A 156 7.39 -7.35 10.06
N LEU A 157 7.31 -6.75 11.24
CA LEU A 157 7.47 -7.46 12.51
C LEU A 157 6.16 -8.14 12.87
N ASP A 158 6.18 -9.45 13.05
CA ASP A 158 5.06 -10.18 13.65
C ASP A 158 5.18 -10.09 15.18
N ILE A 159 4.18 -9.52 15.83
CA ILE A 159 4.23 -9.19 17.26
C ILE A 159 3.13 -9.96 17.99
N GLU A 160 3.53 -10.78 18.95
CA GLU A 160 2.60 -11.42 19.88
C GLU A 160 2.21 -10.40 20.97
N VAL A 161 0.91 -10.09 21.07
CA VAL A 161 0.39 -9.13 22.05
C VAL A 161 -0.31 -9.87 23.19
N GLU A 162 0.30 -9.83 24.37
CA GLU A 162 -0.30 -10.38 25.58
C GLU A 162 -1.44 -9.47 26.12
N PRO A 163 -2.44 -10.03 26.84
CA PRO A 163 -3.62 -9.29 27.29
C PRO A 163 -3.36 -8.09 28.22
N ASN A 164 -2.20 -8.04 28.87
CA ASN A 164 -1.77 -6.94 29.72
C ASN A 164 -1.22 -5.74 28.94
N ARG A 165 -0.98 -5.87 27.63
CA ARG A 165 -0.48 -4.81 26.75
C ARG A 165 -1.42 -4.51 25.57
N PRO A 166 -2.69 -4.16 25.83
CA PRO A 166 -3.62 -3.82 24.75
C PRO A 166 -3.17 -2.59 23.95
N ASP A 167 -2.28 -1.77 24.51
CA ASP A 167 -1.64 -0.66 23.82
C ASP A 167 -0.77 -1.11 22.61
N PHE A 168 -0.26 -2.34 22.60
CA PHE A 168 0.51 -2.89 21.48
C PHE A 168 -0.35 -3.33 20.28
N LEU A 169 -1.68 -3.19 20.36
CA LEU A 169 -2.57 -3.43 19.23
C LEU A 169 -2.61 -2.26 18.21
N SER A 170 -1.71 -1.28 18.35
CA SER A 170 -1.54 -0.14 17.44
C SER A 170 -0.05 0.13 17.18
N VAL A 171 0.28 0.66 16.01
CA VAL A 171 1.64 1.05 15.61
C VAL A 171 2.18 2.11 16.58
N TYR A 172 1.38 3.10 16.94
CA TYR A 172 1.75 4.19 17.81
C TYR A 172 1.96 3.73 19.26
N GLY A 173 1.18 2.76 19.76
CA GLY A 173 1.45 2.15 21.07
C GLY A 173 2.78 1.40 21.11
N VAL A 174 3.09 0.63 20.06
CA VAL A 174 4.41 0.00 19.90
C VAL A 174 5.51 1.04 19.71
N ALA A 175 5.25 2.13 18.97
CA ALA A 175 6.17 3.25 18.78
C ALA A 175 6.54 3.92 20.10
N ARG A 176 5.56 4.15 20.97
CA ARG A 176 5.78 4.75 22.29
C ARG A 176 6.72 3.91 23.15
N GLU A 177 6.50 2.60 23.19
CA GLU A 177 7.39 1.70 23.93
C GLU A 177 8.78 1.63 23.27
N THR A 178 8.84 1.54 21.93
CA THR A 178 10.10 1.50 21.18
C THR A 178 10.92 2.77 21.42
N SER A 179 10.29 3.95 21.41
CA SER A 179 10.91 5.23 21.74
C SER A 179 11.55 5.20 23.13
N SER A 180 10.85 4.65 24.13
CA SER A 180 11.38 4.46 25.49
C SER A 180 12.58 3.50 25.53
N ILE A 181 12.50 2.35 24.84
CA ILE A 181 13.56 1.33 24.77
C ILE A 181 14.83 1.86 24.09
N LEU A 182 14.66 2.67 23.05
CA LEU A 182 15.77 3.24 22.28
C LEU A 182 16.30 4.53 22.89
N GLY A 183 15.51 5.22 23.71
CA GLY A 183 15.87 6.51 24.30
C GLY A 183 15.85 7.64 23.26
N VAL A 184 14.93 7.58 22.31
CA VAL A 184 14.80 8.55 21.20
C VAL A 184 13.43 9.24 21.24
N PRO A 185 13.26 10.42 20.62
CA PRO A 185 11.97 11.11 20.60
C PRO A 185 10.85 10.30 19.94
N LEU A 186 9.64 10.47 20.44
CA LEU A 186 8.40 10.00 19.82
C LEU A 186 7.74 11.18 19.09
N ALA A 187 7.41 11.01 17.81
CA ALA A 187 6.57 11.95 17.08
C ALA A 187 5.09 11.65 17.34
N GLU A 188 4.28 12.70 17.43
CA GLU A 188 2.82 12.57 17.56
C GLU A 188 2.17 12.46 16.18
N PRO A 189 1.08 11.68 16.02
CA PRO A 189 0.30 11.66 14.79
C PRO A 189 -0.30 13.05 14.53
N ASP A 190 -0.26 13.50 13.28
CA ASP A 190 -0.94 14.71 12.86
C ASP A 190 -2.45 14.44 12.77
N THR A 191 -3.19 15.04 13.70
CA THR A 191 -4.65 14.95 13.79
C THR A 191 -5.33 16.26 13.40
N SER A 192 -4.57 17.20 12.84
CA SER A 192 -5.11 18.47 12.36
C SER A 192 -6.07 18.24 11.19
N ILE A 193 -7.22 18.89 11.25
CA ILE A 193 -8.20 18.88 10.18
C ILE A 193 -8.79 20.27 9.98
N GLU A 194 -9.19 20.58 8.75
CA GLU A 194 -10.00 21.76 8.46
C GLU A 194 -11.48 21.38 8.61
N GLU A 195 -12.21 22.15 9.42
CA GLU A 195 -13.65 21.94 9.64
C GLU A 195 -14.47 22.96 8.86
N ASP A 196 -15.58 22.50 8.29
CA ASP A 196 -16.62 23.37 7.74
C ASP A 196 -17.27 24.20 8.87
N PRO A 197 -17.81 25.40 8.55
CA PRO A 197 -18.51 26.21 9.55
C PRO A 197 -19.85 25.60 10.03
N GLU A 198 -20.44 24.67 9.26
CA GLU A 198 -21.66 23.93 9.65
C GLU A 198 -21.32 22.96 10.78
N ARG A 199 -22.01 23.05 11.92
CA ARG A 199 -21.71 22.20 13.06
C ARG A 199 -22.38 20.84 12.92
N ALA A 200 -21.71 19.78 13.37
CA ALA A 200 -22.26 18.44 13.34
C ALA A 200 -23.59 18.29 14.13
N ASP A 201 -23.74 19.02 15.24
CA ASP A 201 -24.94 18.99 16.10
C ASP A 201 -26.15 19.71 15.49
N GLU A 202 -25.97 20.47 14.41
CA GLU A 202 -27.06 21.09 13.65
C GLU A 202 -27.72 20.09 12.68
N VAL A 203 -27.04 19.00 12.34
CA VAL A 203 -27.45 18.07 11.26
C VAL A 203 -27.58 16.62 11.72
N ALA A 204 -27.01 16.26 12.87
CA ALA A 204 -27.10 14.95 13.46
C ALA A 204 -27.23 15.03 15.00
N THR A 205 -28.07 14.18 15.57
CA THR A 205 -28.24 14.07 17.04
C THR A 205 -27.77 12.70 17.50
N VAL A 206 -26.94 12.68 18.56
CA VAL A 206 -26.50 11.46 19.24
C VAL A 206 -27.05 11.44 20.66
N GLU A 207 -27.70 10.34 21.04
CA GLU A 207 -28.25 10.12 22.37
C GLU A 207 -27.62 8.86 22.98
N LEU A 208 -26.94 8.99 24.13
CA LEU A 208 -26.40 7.86 24.88
C LEU A 208 -27.43 7.31 25.86
N ARG A 209 -28.06 6.20 25.51
CA ARG A 209 -29.11 5.55 26.35
C ARG A 209 -28.57 4.60 27.41
N ALA A 210 -27.30 4.20 27.32
CA ALA A 210 -26.64 3.27 28.23
C ALA A 210 -25.21 3.76 28.55
N PRO A 211 -25.06 4.88 29.28
CA PRO A 211 -23.76 5.50 29.52
C PRO A 211 -22.80 4.60 30.32
N ASP A 212 -23.31 3.67 31.13
CA ASP A 212 -22.48 2.71 31.87
C ASP A 212 -21.75 1.71 30.95
N GLY A 213 -22.30 1.42 29.77
CA GLY A 213 -21.70 0.52 28.77
C GLY A 213 -20.93 1.24 27.66
N CYS A 214 -21.12 2.54 27.53
CA CYS A 214 -20.45 3.40 26.55
C CYS A 214 -20.22 4.77 27.21
N PRO A 215 -19.12 4.93 27.98
CA PRO A 215 -18.88 6.16 28.72
C PRO A 215 -18.52 7.33 27.80
N PHE A 216 -18.16 7.06 26.55
CA PHE A 216 -17.74 8.05 25.58
C PHE A 216 -18.08 7.61 24.15
N TYR A 217 -18.64 8.54 23.37
CA TYR A 217 -18.94 8.34 21.95
C TYR A 217 -18.70 9.65 21.20
N LEU A 218 -17.96 9.60 20.11
CA LEU A 218 -17.73 10.73 19.22
C LEU A 218 -18.36 10.43 17.86
N ALA A 219 -19.00 11.45 17.30
CA ALA A 219 -19.50 11.44 15.94
C ALA A 219 -18.97 12.67 15.21
N ARG A 220 -18.60 12.49 13.95
CA ARG A 220 -18.28 13.58 13.02
C ARG A 220 -19.03 13.32 11.72
N VAL A 221 -19.60 14.38 11.15
CA VAL A 221 -20.33 14.30 9.88
C VAL A 221 -19.37 14.66 8.76
N LEU A 222 -19.20 13.76 7.80
CA LEU A 222 -18.42 13.99 6.59
C LEU A 222 -19.35 14.06 5.38
N ARG A 223 -19.29 15.15 4.62
CA ARG A 223 -20.07 15.32 3.38
C ARG A 223 -19.14 15.20 2.17
N GLY A 224 -19.68 14.65 1.07
CA GLY A 224 -18.94 14.54 -0.18
C GLY A 224 -17.75 13.55 -0.12
N ALA A 225 -17.74 12.63 0.84
CA ALA A 225 -16.72 11.58 0.91
C ALA A 225 -16.68 10.81 -0.42
N SER A 226 -15.51 10.80 -1.07
CA SER A 226 -15.37 10.23 -2.40
C SER A 226 -15.34 8.70 -2.37
N THR A 227 -15.76 8.09 -3.47
CA THR A 227 -15.61 6.65 -3.76
C THR A 227 -14.37 6.37 -4.60
N GLY A 228 -13.29 7.16 -4.41
CA GLY A 228 -12.04 7.00 -5.16
C GLY A 228 -11.30 5.70 -4.80
N SER A 229 -10.01 5.65 -5.12
CA SER A 229 -9.13 4.58 -4.63
C SER A 229 -8.42 5.00 -3.34
N THR A 230 -8.18 4.04 -2.46
CA THR A 230 -7.33 4.25 -1.29
C THR A 230 -5.93 4.67 -1.73
N PRO A 231 -5.25 5.64 -1.09
CA PRO A 231 -3.89 6.00 -1.46
C PRO A 231 -2.94 4.80 -1.41
N LEU A 232 -2.03 4.69 -2.39
CA LEU A 232 -1.19 3.50 -2.58
C LEU A 232 -0.33 3.14 -1.35
N ARG A 233 0.21 4.15 -0.66
CA ARG A 233 0.96 3.97 0.60
C ARG A 233 0.08 3.37 1.71
N ALA A 234 -1.17 3.81 1.80
CA ALA A 234 -2.13 3.27 2.77
C ALA A 234 -2.52 1.82 2.40
N GLN A 235 -2.73 1.53 1.12
CA GLN A 235 -2.96 0.15 0.66
C GLN A 235 -1.80 -0.78 1.04
N ALA A 236 -0.56 -0.38 0.71
CA ALA A 236 0.62 -1.16 1.02
C ALA A 236 0.77 -1.40 2.54
N ARG A 237 0.56 -0.37 3.37
CA ARG A 237 0.59 -0.49 4.83
C ARG A 237 -0.46 -1.45 5.38
N LEU A 238 -1.70 -1.31 4.93
CA LEU A 238 -2.80 -2.19 5.33
C LEU A 238 -2.48 -3.65 4.95
N THR A 239 -2.07 -3.89 3.71
CA THR A 239 -1.69 -5.22 3.25
C THR A 239 -0.50 -5.80 4.03
N ALA A 240 0.55 -5.02 4.29
CA ALA A 240 1.67 -5.45 5.13
C ALA A 240 1.28 -5.68 6.60
N ALA A 241 0.22 -5.03 7.08
CA ALA A 241 -0.34 -5.29 8.41
C ALA A 241 -1.36 -6.44 8.42
N GLY A 242 -1.51 -7.19 7.32
CA GLY A 242 -2.43 -8.32 7.21
C GLY A 242 -3.90 -7.92 6.97
N MET A 243 -4.18 -6.66 6.70
CA MET A 243 -5.51 -6.16 6.37
C MET A 243 -5.73 -6.13 4.85
N ARG A 244 -6.93 -6.53 4.45
CA ARG A 244 -7.38 -6.39 3.06
C ARG A 244 -7.96 -5.01 2.83
N THR A 245 -7.53 -4.35 1.76
CA THR A 245 -8.17 -3.12 1.26
C THR A 245 -9.53 -3.44 0.64
N VAL A 246 -10.51 -2.56 0.86
CA VAL A 246 -11.90 -2.77 0.43
C VAL A 246 -12.45 -1.54 -0.26
N ALA A 247 -12.38 -0.39 0.41
CA ALA A 247 -12.90 0.88 -0.08
C ALA A 247 -12.32 2.02 0.78
N PRO A 248 -12.13 3.24 0.23
CA PRO A 248 -11.43 4.31 0.93
C PRO A 248 -11.92 4.60 2.35
N ILE A 249 -13.24 4.59 2.58
CA ILE A 249 -13.83 4.88 3.89
C ILE A 249 -13.53 3.76 4.88
N VAL A 250 -13.67 2.50 4.47
CA VAL A 250 -13.38 1.33 5.31
C VAL A 250 -11.88 1.26 5.59
N ASP A 251 -11.08 1.48 4.57
CA ASP A 251 -9.63 1.45 4.65
C ASP A 251 -9.11 2.57 5.56
N ALA A 252 -9.70 3.76 5.52
CA ALA A 252 -9.38 4.85 6.45
C ALA A 252 -9.67 4.45 7.91
N THR A 253 -10.79 3.76 8.18
CA THR A 253 -11.08 3.29 9.54
C THR A 253 -10.12 2.18 9.99
N ASN A 254 -9.75 1.25 9.12
CA ASN A 254 -8.76 0.21 9.43
C ASN A 254 -7.37 0.80 9.63
N TYR A 255 -7.01 1.81 8.83
CA TYR A 255 -5.73 2.49 8.92
C TYR A 255 -5.62 3.23 10.25
N ALA A 256 -6.64 4.02 10.63
CA ALA A 256 -6.68 4.72 11.91
C ALA A 256 -6.79 3.78 13.14
N MET A 257 -7.33 2.57 12.97
CA MET A 257 -7.34 1.56 14.02
C MET A 257 -5.96 0.95 14.26
N LEU A 258 -5.20 0.76 13.18
CA LEU A 258 -3.86 0.18 13.23
C LEU A 258 -2.77 1.19 13.57
N GLU A 259 -2.94 2.46 13.18
CA GLU A 259 -2.03 3.56 13.54
C GLU A 259 -2.01 3.79 15.04
#